data_AF-A0A8H5M8Y9-F1
#
_entry.id   AF-A0A8H5M8Y9-F1
#
_cell.length_a   1.000
_cell.length_b   1.000
_cell.length_c   1.000
_cell.angle_alpha   90.00
_cell.angle_beta   90.00
_cell.angle_gamma   90.00
#
_symmetry.space_group_name_H-M   'P 1'
#
loop_
_entity.id
_entity.type
_entity.pdbx_description
1 polymer ?
#
loop_
_entity_poly.entity_id
_entity_poly.type
_entity_poly.pdbx_seq_one_letter_code
_entity_poly.pdbx_strand_id
1 'polypeptide(L)'
;MQRKIPDLTANDANTLLLSLNDFQAALDEDDEDLPSGLIEVLDQFRTKLEVVKHVSFSKVDAIVLLQVNNKAGPLFLVSEKRALAEERGSAEIKGKALSMEVLKNLIELVRLHVAVVTEAGCRALINLTLLRVASAMSTDQIDVNIIPEYPISKTLFPGNHSFEGVVDFLVTKLPGRYTQIQHLTLVLKSPDTIKGPVTSNIFEAKRDNVQAAIPQAVMAAAHKQHGMQVLRGCITSGEQWIFFAFRMTEGGGGFISYSDQYNVGTQFEGLPVTTHPRSPPRLGL
;
A
#
# COMPACT_ATOMS: atom_id res chain seq x y z
N MET A 1 -27.71 19.94 42.02
CA MET A 1 -27.27 20.92 41.01
C MET A 1 -26.26 20.24 40.10
N GLN A 2 -26.67 19.70 38.95
CA GLN A 2 -25.75 19.24 37.91
C GLN A 2 -25.23 20.46 37.17
N ARG A 3 -23.95 20.80 37.34
CA ARG A 3 -23.28 21.80 36.50
C ARG A 3 -23.20 21.22 35.08
N LYS A 4 -23.84 21.87 34.11
CA LYS A 4 -23.59 21.61 32.69
C LYS A 4 -22.12 21.94 32.42
N ILE A 5 -21.36 20.93 32.03
CA ILE A 5 -19.98 21.10 31.55
C ILE A 5 -20.10 21.98 30.27
N PRO A 6 -19.30 23.05 30.12
CA PRO A 6 -19.31 23.85 28.90
C PRO A 6 -18.99 22.96 27.69
N ASP A 7 -19.60 23.25 26.54
CA ASP A 7 -19.33 22.54 25.29
C ASP A 7 -17.82 22.63 25.00
N LEU A 8 -17.16 21.48 24.96
CA LEU A 8 -15.74 21.38 24.60
C LEU A 8 -15.56 21.96 23.20
N THR A 9 -14.62 22.88 23.02
CA THR A 9 -14.26 23.32 21.67
C THR A 9 -13.46 22.22 20.97
N ALA A 10 -13.43 22.22 19.62
CA ALA A 10 -12.63 21.27 18.85
C ALA A 10 -11.12 21.36 19.19
N ASN A 11 -10.65 22.53 19.62
CA ASN A 11 -9.27 22.74 20.06
C ASN A 11 -9.00 22.09 21.43
N ASP A 12 -9.95 22.16 22.35
CA ASP A 12 -9.86 21.52 23.67
C ASP A 12 -9.88 19.99 23.54
N ALA A 13 -10.73 19.47 22.65
CA ALA A 13 -10.80 18.04 22.35
C ALA A 13 -9.48 17.51 21.75
N ASN A 14 -8.88 18.24 20.80
CA ASN A 14 -7.59 17.87 20.22
C ASN A 14 -6.44 17.94 21.24
N THR A 15 -6.44 18.94 22.12
CA THR A 15 -5.44 19.08 23.18
C THR A 15 -5.53 17.91 24.16
N LEU A 16 -6.75 17.55 24.55
CA LEU A 16 -6.99 16.39 25.43
C LEU A 16 -6.59 15.06 24.76
N LEU A 17 -6.86 14.91 23.46
CA LEU A 17 -6.45 13.71 22.71
C LEU A 17 -4.92 13.58 22.62
N LEU A 18 -4.19 14.68 22.41
CA LEU A 18 -2.73 14.68 22.41
C LEU A 18 -2.19 14.25 23.78
N SER A 19 -2.68 14.86 24.86
CA SER A 19 -2.28 14.48 26.22
C SER A 19 -2.65 13.03 26.57
N LEU A 20 -3.77 12.52 26.06
CA LEU A 20 -4.16 11.12 26.24
C LEU A 20 -3.20 10.16 25.52
N ASN A 21 -2.75 10.51 24.31
CA ASN A 21 -1.78 9.73 23.56
C ASN A 21 -0.41 9.70 24.24
N ASP A 22 0.06 10.86 24.70
CA ASP A 22 1.34 10.97 25.41
C ASP A 22 1.30 10.17 26.73
N PHE A 23 0.17 10.21 27.42
CA PHE A 23 -0.04 9.42 28.63
C PHE A 23 -0.05 7.92 28.34
N GLN A 24 -0.81 7.47 27.34
CA GLN A 24 -0.89 6.05 26.98
C GLN A 24 0.45 5.50 26.46
N ALA A 25 1.21 6.30 25.70
CA ALA A 25 2.55 5.93 25.24
C ALA A 25 3.59 5.84 26.37
N ALA A 26 3.30 6.45 27.53
CA ALA A 26 4.13 6.36 28.73
C ALA A 26 3.73 5.19 29.65
N LEU A 27 2.63 4.49 29.34
CA LEU A 27 2.25 3.26 30.06
C LEU A 27 3.01 2.07 29.46
N ASP A 28 3.57 1.24 30.33
CA ASP A 28 4.14 -0.05 29.95
C ASP A 28 3.04 -1.11 30.02
N GLU A 29 2.63 -1.67 28.88
CA GLU A 29 1.53 -2.64 28.83
C GLU A 29 1.81 -3.92 29.65
N ASP A 30 3.08 -4.18 29.97
CA ASP A 30 3.53 -5.32 30.78
C ASP A 30 3.65 -4.98 32.29
N ASP A 31 3.29 -3.77 32.72
CA ASP A 31 3.33 -3.38 34.14
C ASP A 31 2.17 -4.03 34.92
N GLU A 32 2.52 -4.97 35.82
CA GLU A 32 1.57 -5.71 36.67
C GLU A 32 0.82 -4.81 37.68
N ASP A 33 1.33 -3.61 37.96
CA ASP A 33 0.69 -2.64 38.86
C ASP A 33 -0.36 -1.78 38.15
N LEU A 34 -0.52 -1.90 36.83
CA LEU A 34 -1.55 -1.17 36.08
C LEU A 34 -2.96 -1.63 36.48
N PRO A 35 -3.88 -0.68 36.74
CA PRO A 35 -5.26 -1.02 37.01
C PRO A 35 -5.88 -1.79 35.83
N SER A 36 -6.42 -2.98 36.10
CA SER A 36 -7.11 -3.79 35.10
C SER A 36 -8.22 -3.00 34.41
N GLY A 37 -8.18 -2.93 33.08
CA GLY A 37 -9.15 -2.19 32.27
C GLY A 37 -8.86 -0.70 32.10
N LEU A 38 -7.75 -0.16 32.63
CA LEU A 38 -7.35 1.23 32.40
C LEU A 38 -7.19 1.55 30.90
N ILE A 39 -6.54 0.66 30.15
CA ILE A 39 -6.37 0.80 28.70
C ILE A 39 -7.73 0.84 27.97
N GLU A 40 -8.66 -0.03 28.35
CA GLU A 40 -10.02 -0.05 27.78
C GLU A 40 -10.78 1.23 28.08
N VAL A 41 -10.62 1.80 29.28
CA VAL A 41 -11.24 3.07 29.68
C VAL A 41 -10.61 4.24 28.93
N LEU A 42 -9.29 4.25 28.74
CA LEU A 42 -8.59 5.26 27.94
C LEU A 42 -9.07 5.24 26.49
N ASP A 43 -9.23 4.05 25.89
CA ASP A 43 -9.79 3.89 24.56
C ASP A 43 -11.25 4.40 24.46
N GLN A 44 -12.06 4.17 25.49
CA GLN A 44 -13.43 4.70 25.55
C GLN A 44 -13.45 6.24 25.65
N PHE A 45 -12.55 6.83 26.44
CA PHE A 45 -12.41 8.28 26.55
C PHE A 45 -11.94 8.90 25.25
N ARG A 46 -10.98 8.28 24.58
CA ARG A 46 -10.50 8.65 23.25
C ARG A 46 -11.64 8.67 22.24
N THR A 47 -12.42 7.59 22.20
CA THR A 47 -13.58 7.45 21.31
C THR A 47 -14.63 8.55 21.53
N LYS A 48 -14.80 9.03 22.77
CA LYS A 48 -15.75 10.10 23.10
C LYS A 48 -15.23 11.51 22.82
N LEU A 49 -13.91 11.72 22.92
CA LEU A 49 -13.26 13.00 22.64
C LEU A 49 -12.96 13.18 21.15
N GLU A 50 -12.87 12.09 20.39
CA GLU A 50 -12.71 12.09 18.95
C GLU A 50 -13.98 12.63 18.25
N VAL A 51 -13.99 13.95 18.02
CA VAL A 51 -14.85 14.56 16.99
C VAL A 51 -14.53 13.99 15.60
N VAL A 52 -13.30 13.49 15.43
CA VAL A 52 -12.77 12.80 14.27
C VAL A 52 -12.47 11.36 14.62
N LYS A 53 -13.29 10.42 14.11
CA LYS A 53 -13.09 8.98 14.31
C LYS A 53 -11.76 8.56 13.69
N HIS A 54 -10.83 8.14 14.53
CA HIS A 54 -9.59 7.55 14.07
C HIS A 54 -9.78 6.06 13.79
N VAL A 55 -9.36 5.62 12.61
CA VAL A 55 -9.37 4.22 12.21
C VAL A 55 -8.00 3.85 11.67
N SER A 56 -7.32 2.91 12.33
CA SER A 56 -6.08 2.32 11.82
C SER A 56 -6.31 1.69 10.44
N PHE A 57 -5.37 1.82 9.50
CA PHE A 57 -5.49 1.16 8.18
C PHE A 57 -5.78 -0.34 8.27
N SER A 58 -5.23 -1.01 9.28
CA SER A 58 -5.43 -2.44 9.54
C SER A 58 -6.90 -2.82 9.85
N LYS A 59 -7.73 -1.84 10.21
CA LYS A 59 -9.15 -2.03 10.56
C LYS A 59 -10.12 -1.50 9.48
N VAL A 60 -9.59 -1.03 8.35
CA VAL A 60 -10.42 -0.52 7.25
C VAL A 60 -11.09 -1.69 6.53
N ASP A 61 -12.40 -1.62 6.40
CA ASP A 61 -13.23 -2.58 5.67
C ASP A 61 -14.06 -1.90 4.56
N ALA A 62 -14.90 -2.67 3.88
CA ALA A 62 -15.76 -2.16 2.81
C ALA A 62 -16.81 -1.16 3.29
N ILE A 63 -17.26 -1.24 4.55
CA ILE A 63 -18.24 -0.32 5.14
C ILE A 63 -17.59 1.06 5.29
N VAL A 64 -16.34 1.10 5.76
CA VAL A 64 -15.56 2.34 5.88
C VAL A 64 -15.39 3.01 4.51
N LEU A 65 -15.10 2.26 3.45
CA LEU A 65 -15.01 2.83 2.09
C LEU A 65 -16.30 3.52 1.64
N LEU A 66 -17.46 2.92 1.94
CA LEU A 66 -18.76 3.51 1.60
C LEU A 66 -19.00 4.81 2.39
N GLN A 67 -18.61 4.85 3.67
CA GLN A 67 -18.77 6.03 4.52
C GLN A 67 -17.94 7.23 4.05
N VAL A 68 -16.79 6.99 3.41
CA VAL A 68 -15.95 8.04 2.81
C VAL A 68 -16.32 8.34 1.35
N ASN A 69 -17.49 7.90 0.87
CA ASN A 69 -18.02 8.15 -0.47
C ASN A 69 -17.11 7.64 -1.61
N ASN A 70 -16.43 6.51 -1.38
CA ASN A 70 -15.66 5.84 -2.42
C ASN A 70 -16.56 4.92 -3.26
N LYS A 71 -16.39 4.96 -4.57
CA LYS A 71 -17.05 4.06 -5.54
C LYS A 71 -16.04 3.07 -6.08
N ALA A 72 -16.47 1.83 -6.31
CA ALA A 72 -15.63 0.78 -6.87
C ALA A 72 -16.11 0.37 -8.27
N GLY A 73 -15.16 0.00 -9.12
CA GLY A 73 -15.41 -0.56 -10.44
C GLY A 73 -14.25 -1.43 -10.92
N PRO A 74 -14.41 -2.10 -12.06
CA PRO A 74 -13.36 -2.96 -12.61
C PRO A 74 -12.21 -2.14 -13.24
N LEU A 75 -11.01 -2.71 -13.19
CA LEU A 75 -9.83 -2.25 -13.92
C LEU A 75 -9.47 -3.28 -14.99
N PHE A 76 -9.63 -2.89 -16.26
CA PHE A 76 -9.29 -3.75 -17.38
C PHE A 76 -7.92 -3.41 -17.94
N LEU A 77 -7.10 -4.43 -18.17
CA LEU A 77 -5.87 -4.27 -18.95
C LEU A 77 -6.25 -4.14 -20.42
N VAL A 78 -5.99 -2.96 -20.97
CA VAL A 78 -6.24 -2.66 -22.38
C VAL A 78 -5.29 -3.51 -23.25
N SER A 79 -5.83 -4.22 -24.25
CA SER A 79 -5.13 -5.21 -25.07
C SER A 79 -3.84 -4.67 -25.69
N GLU A 80 -3.86 -3.43 -26.18
CA GLU A 80 -2.70 -2.78 -26.81
C GLU A 80 -1.57 -2.50 -25.81
N LYS A 81 -1.91 -2.37 -24.52
CA LYS A 81 -0.93 -2.11 -23.45
C LYS A 81 -0.38 -3.37 -22.83
N ARG A 82 -1.01 -4.52 -23.07
CA ARG A 82 -0.54 -5.82 -22.58
C ARG A 82 0.81 -6.18 -23.16
N ALA A 83 0.95 -6.15 -24.48
CA ALA A 83 2.22 -6.48 -25.15
C ALA A 83 3.37 -5.59 -24.67
N LEU A 84 3.11 -4.30 -24.46
CA LEU A 84 4.10 -3.36 -23.93
C LEU A 84 4.49 -3.67 -22.47
N ALA A 85 3.54 -4.13 -21.65
CA ALA A 85 3.83 -4.54 -20.27
C ALA A 85 4.69 -5.81 -20.26
N GLU A 86 4.37 -6.78 -21.12
CA GLU A 86 5.11 -8.03 -21.28
C GLU A 86 6.54 -7.77 -21.78
N GLU A 87 6.69 -6.91 -22.79
CA GLU A 87 8.00 -6.48 -23.32
C GLU A 87 8.86 -5.84 -22.23
N ARG A 88 8.29 -4.90 -21.47
CA ARG A 88 9.03 -4.20 -20.39
C ARG A 88 9.40 -5.12 -19.25
N GLY A 89 8.51 -6.03 -18.86
CA GLY A 89 8.78 -6.98 -17.78
C GLY A 89 9.81 -8.04 -18.18
N SER A 90 9.82 -8.43 -19.46
CA SER A 90 10.77 -9.41 -20.02
C SER A 90 12.07 -8.78 -20.51
N ALA A 91 12.21 -7.46 -20.46
CA ALA A 91 13.39 -6.75 -20.95
C ALA A 91 14.65 -7.17 -20.19
N GLU A 92 15.64 -7.70 -20.90
CA GLU A 92 16.94 -8.04 -20.33
C GLU A 92 17.89 -6.86 -20.47
N ILE A 93 18.30 -6.28 -19.33
CA ILE A 93 19.20 -5.14 -19.30
C ILE A 93 20.61 -5.63 -19.04
N LYS A 94 21.49 -5.43 -20.03
CA LYS A 94 22.90 -5.83 -19.94
C LYS A 94 23.56 -5.20 -18.71
N GLY A 95 24.22 -6.02 -17.90
CA GLY A 95 24.91 -5.58 -16.68
C GLY A 95 24.04 -5.51 -15.43
N LYS A 96 22.74 -5.80 -15.51
CA LYS A 96 21.89 -6.01 -14.33
C LYS A 96 21.92 -7.49 -13.91
N ALA A 97 21.92 -7.74 -12.61
CA ALA A 97 22.15 -9.07 -12.04
C ALA A 97 20.92 -10.01 -12.09
N LEU A 98 19.70 -9.47 -12.18
CA LEU A 98 18.46 -10.24 -12.05
C LEU A 98 17.72 -10.36 -13.39
N SER A 99 18.11 -11.36 -14.18
CA SER A 99 17.40 -11.77 -15.40
C SER A 99 16.09 -12.49 -15.08
N MET A 100 15.23 -12.69 -16.10
CA MET A 100 14.00 -13.47 -15.95
C MET A 100 14.28 -14.94 -15.61
N GLU A 101 15.33 -15.52 -16.17
CA GLU A 101 15.74 -16.90 -15.87
C GLU A 101 16.21 -17.03 -14.41
N VAL A 102 17.05 -16.10 -13.94
CA VAL A 102 17.50 -16.07 -12.55
C VAL A 102 16.31 -15.90 -11.60
N LEU A 103 15.36 -15.01 -11.94
CA LEU A 103 14.15 -14.83 -11.13
C LEU A 103 13.33 -16.12 -11.02
N LYS A 104 13.12 -16.85 -12.12
CA LYS A 104 12.40 -18.13 -12.13
C LYS A 104 13.08 -19.13 -11.19
N ASN A 105 14.40 -19.30 -11.31
CA ASN A 105 15.16 -20.20 -10.47
C ASN A 105 15.09 -19.83 -8.98
N LEU A 106 15.18 -18.53 -8.65
CA LEU A 106 15.07 -18.06 -7.26
C LEU A 106 13.69 -18.32 -6.66
N ILE A 107 12.62 -18.20 -7.45
CA ILE A 107 11.27 -18.47 -6.96
C ILE A 107 10.99 -19.95 -6.81
N GLU A 108 11.50 -20.78 -7.72
CA GLU A 108 11.46 -22.23 -7.54
C GLU A 108 12.19 -22.63 -6.25
N LEU A 109 13.35 -22.04 -5.97
CA LEU A 109 14.08 -22.25 -4.72
C LEU A 109 13.24 -21.85 -3.50
N VAL A 110 12.60 -20.66 -3.52
CA VAL A 110 11.73 -20.21 -2.44
C VAL A 110 10.56 -21.18 -2.25
N ARG A 111 9.89 -21.59 -3.32
CA ARG A 111 8.76 -22.54 -3.26
C ARG A 111 9.17 -23.91 -2.75
N LEU A 112 10.40 -24.36 -3.03
CA LEU A 112 10.92 -25.65 -2.60
C LEU A 112 11.30 -25.66 -1.11
N HIS A 113 11.78 -24.53 -0.58
CA HIS A 113 12.41 -24.47 0.74
C HIS A 113 11.68 -23.60 1.77
N VAL A 114 10.72 -22.78 1.35
CA VAL A 114 9.95 -21.87 2.21
C VAL A 114 8.46 -22.09 1.96
N ALA A 115 7.71 -22.32 3.04
CA ALA A 115 6.26 -22.44 2.96
C ALA A 115 5.66 -21.10 2.50
N VAL A 116 5.20 -21.04 1.25
CA VAL A 116 4.63 -19.81 0.63
C VAL A 116 3.34 -19.33 1.28
N VAL A 117 2.71 -20.17 2.11
CA VAL A 117 1.56 -19.80 2.96
C VAL A 117 1.95 -19.05 4.22
N THR A 118 3.25 -18.88 4.50
CA THR A 118 3.74 -18.10 5.64
C THR A 118 4.03 -16.68 5.21
N GLU A 119 3.98 -15.72 6.14
CA GLU A 119 4.32 -14.33 5.84
C GLU A 119 5.73 -14.19 5.25
N ALA A 120 6.71 -14.91 5.81
CA ALA A 120 8.08 -14.92 5.32
C ALA A 120 8.16 -15.43 3.87
N GLY A 121 7.41 -16.49 3.53
CA GLY A 121 7.31 -17.02 2.17
C GLY A 121 6.69 -16.01 1.20
N CYS A 122 5.56 -15.40 1.58
CA CYS A 122 4.92 -14.34 0.79
C CYS A 122 5.88 -13.18 0.54
N ARG A 123 6.49 -12.63 1.60
CA ARG A 123 7.44 -11.51 1.51
C ARG A 123 8.65 -11.85 0.64
N ALA A 124 9.18 -13.07 0.71
CA ALA A 124 10.29 -13.51 -0.14
C ALA A 124 9.93 -13.43 -1.63
N LEU A 125 8.77 -13.97 -2.02
CA LEU A 125 8.28 -13.93 -3.40
C LEU A 125 8.00 -12.50 -3.89
N ILE A 126 7.38 -11.67 -3.04
CA ILE A 126 7.11 -10.26 -3.34
C ILE A 126 8.43 -9.52 -3.57
N ASN A 127 9.40 -9.67 -2.66
CA ASN A 127 10.70 -9.02 -2.77
C ASN A 127 11.43 -9.40 -4.06
N LEU A 128 11.47 -10.69 -4.41
CA LEU A 128 12.09 -11.15 -5.66
C LEU A 128 11.42 -10.53 -6.90
N THR A 129 10.08 -10.48 -6.90
CA THR A 129 9.31 -9.88 -8.00
C THR A 129 9.54 -8.37 -8.08
N LEU A 130 9.52 -7.65 -6.96
CA LEU A 130 9.77 -6.22 -6.90
C LEU A 130 11.22 -5.88 -7.31
N LEU A 131 12.20 -6.67 -6.88
CA LEU A 131 13.60 -6.51 -7.31
C LEU A 131 13.75 -6.67 -8.82
N ARG A 132 13.00 -7.61 -9.43
CA ARG A 132 12.97 -7.74 -10.89
C ARG A 132 12.39 -6.49 -11.53
N VAL A 133 11.25 -6.02 -11.04
CA VAL A 133 10.62 -4.78 -11.52
C VAL A 133 11.60 -3.62 -11.42
N ALA A 134 12.27 -3.46 -10.29
CA ALA A 134 13.24 -2.40 -10.09
C ALA A 134 14.43 -2.52 -11.07
N SER A 135 14.97 -3.73 -11.22
CA SER A 135 16.06 -4.02 -12.13
C SER A 135 15.71 -3.72 -13.59
N ALA A 136 14.53 -4.14 -14.06
CA ALA A 136 14.08 -4.00 -15.44
C ALA A 136 13.58 -2.60 -15.78
N MET A 137 13.12 -1.82 -14.79
CA MET A 137 12.56 -0.49 -15.01
C MET A 137 13.53 0.66 -14.72
N SER A 138 14.67 0.39 -14.08
CA SER A 138 15.68 1.41 -13.82
C SER A 138 16.53 1.66 -15.06
N THR A 139 16.87 2.92 -15.29
CA THR A 139 17.72 3.41 -16.38
C THR A 139 18.86 4.25 -15.79
N ASP A 140 19.77 4.73 -16.64
CA ASP A 140 20.87 5.59 -16.19
C ASP A 140 20.41 6.93 -15.58
N GLN A 141 19.16 7.34 -15.85
CA GLN A 141 18.59 8.60 -15.39
C GLN A 141 17.54 8.43 -14.28
N ILE A 142 16.86 7.29 -14.24
CA ILE A 142 15.72 7.04 -13.37
C ILE A 142 15.97 5.72 -12.63
N ASP A 143 15.92 5.77 -11.32
CA ASP A 143 15.96 4.58 -10.49
C ASP A 143 14.58 4.24 -9.97
N VAL A 144 14.33 2.94 -9.87
CA VAL A 144 13.16 2.39 -9.18
C VAL A 144 13.60 1.91 -7.82
N ASN A 145 13.07 2.55 -6.78
CA ASN A 145 13.39 2.28 -5.39
C ASN A 145 12.24 1.54 -4.73
N ILE A 146 12.58 0.52 -3.93
CA ILE A 146 11.64 -0.25 -3.12
C ILE A 146 11.88 0.15 -1.66
N ILE A 147 10.88 0.73 -1.03
CA ILE A 147 10.95 1.22 0.35
C ILE A 147 10.00 0.35 1.18
N PRO A 148 10.52 -0.61 1.97
CA PRO A 148 9.67 -1.41 2.84
C PRO A 148 9.12 -0.55 3.99
N GLU A 149 8.00 -0.98 4.56
CA GLU A 149 7.41 -0.42 5.78
C GLU A 149 7.28 1.11 5.71
N TYR A 150 6.73 1.60 4.60
CA TYR A 150 6.64 3.02 4.37
C TYR A 150 5.52 3.64 5.23
N PRO A 151 5.83 4.59 6.13
CA PRO A 151 4.83 5.20 6.98
C PRO A 151 3.97 6.18 6.20
N ILE A 152 2.66 6.07 6.37
CA ILE A 152 1.68 7.01 5.85
C ILE A 152 1.21 7.91 7.00
N SER A 153 1.41 9.21 6.83
CA SER A 153 0.93 10.21 7.77
C SER A 153 -0.60 10.26 7.83
N LYS A 154 -1.11 10.63 9.00
CA LYS A 154 -2.54 10.84 9.26
C LYS A 154 -3.20 11.70 8.18
N THR A 155 -4.22 11.14 7.55
CA THR A 155 -5.00 11.80 6.48
C THR A 155 -6.43 11.97 6.91
N LEU A 156 -6.96 13.18 6.72
CA LEU A 156 -8.36 13.51 7.00
C LEU A 156 -9.22 13.25 5.76
N PHE A 157 -10.35 12.58 5.97
CA PHE A 157 -11.36 12.27 4.96
C PHE A 157 -12.71 12.90 5.34
N PRO A 158 -13.64 13.05 4.38
CA PRO A 158 -15.00 13.48 4.66
C PRO A 158 -15.67 12.67 5.77
N GLY A 159 -16.58 13.33 6.50
CA GLY A 159 -17.28 12.69 7.62
C GLY A 159 -16.44 12.55 8.89
N ASN A 160 -15.40 13.38 9.04
CA ASN A 160 -14.50 13.38 10.19
C ASN A 160 -13.84 12.01 10.42
N HIS A 161 -13.36 11.36 9.37
CA HIS A 161 -12.56 10.14 9.49
C HIS A 161 -11.09 10.48 9.31
N SER A 162 -10.23 9.84 10.10
CA SER A 162 -8.78 9.94 9.91
C SER A 162 -8.13 8.56 9.87
N PHE A 163 -7.17 8.39 8.96
CA PHE A 163 -6.46 7.13 8.79
C PHE A 163 -4.96 7.36 8.76
N GLU A 164 -4.23 6.46 9.41
CA GLU A 164 -2.77 6.42 9.45
C GLU A 164 -2.29 4.96 9.56
N GLY A 165 -1.01 4.74 9.27
CA GLY A 165 -0.38 3.43 9.42
C GLY A 165 0.84 3.27 8.52
N VAL A 166 1.15 2.02 8.19
CA VAL A 166 2.34 1.63 7.44
C VAL A 166 1.90 0.75 6.28
N VAL A 167 2.45 1.00 5.08
CA VAL A 167 2.28 0.10 3.93
C VAL A 167 3.49 -0.81 3.82
N ASP A 168 3.27 -2.06 3.39
CA ASP A 168 4.36 -3.03 3.33
C ASP A 168 5.47 -2.59 2.38
N PHE A 169 5.14 -2.04 1.21
CA PHE A 169 6.13 -1.45 0.31
C PHE A 169 5.60 -0.21 -0.42
N LEU A 170 6.48 0.79 -0.54
CA LEU A 170 6.34 1.87 -1.52
C LEU A 170 7.37 1.68 -2.63
N VAL A 171 6.91 1.51 -3.87
CA VAL A 171 7.76 1.44 -5.04
C VAL A 171 7.69 2.76 -5.80
N THR A 172 8.79 3.49 -5.80
CA THR A 172 8.86 4.83 -6.38
C THR A 172 9.88 4.90 -7.51
N LYS A 173 9.55 5.66 -8.56
CA LYS A 173 10.47 6.02 -9.64
C LYS A 173 10.87 7.46 -9.48
N LEU A 174 12.16 7.71 -9.45
CA LEU A 174 12.73 9.03 -9.22
C LEU A 174 14.07 9.18 -9.94
N PRO A 175 14.52 10.41 -10.23
CA PRO A 175 15.83 10.64 -10.83
C PRO A 175 16.96 10.06 -9.96
N GLY A 176 17.90 9.35 -10.55
CA GLY A 176 18.86 8.52 -9.80
C GLY A 176 19.74 9.28 -8.79
N ARG A 177 19.90 10.60 -8.96
CA ARG A 177 20.56 11.48 -7.98
C ARG A 177 19.95 11.45 -6.57
N TYR A 178 18.69 11.05 -6.44
CA TYR A 178 18.00 10.99 -5.14
C TYR A 178 18.10 9.60 -4.49
N THR A 179 18.48 8.56 -5.23
CA THR A 179 18.61 7.17 -4.73
C THR A 179 19.76 7.00 -3.75
N GLN A 180 20.84 7.77 -3.91
CA GLN A 180 22.02 7.69 -3.05
C GLN A 180 21.86 8.44 -1.72
N ILE A 181 20.71 9.07 -1.49
CA ILE A 181 20.44 9.81 -0.26
C ILE A 181 20.04 8.82 0.83
N GLN A 182 20.80 8.79 1.94
CA GLN A 182 20.59 7.87 3.07
C GLN A 182 19.18 7.94 3.69
N HIS A 183 18.42 8.99 3.39
CA HIS A 183 17.06 9.20 3.89
C HIS A 183 16.06 9.48 2.75
N LEU A 184 15.92 8.54 1.81
CA LEU A 184 14.95 8.64 0.72
C LEU A 184 13.52 8.93 1.22
N THR A 185 13.14 8.40 2.38
CA THR A 185 11.85 8.66 3.02
C THR A 185 11.64 10.13 3.39
N LEU A 186 12.68 10.86 3.82
CA LEU A 186 12.59 12.30 4.11
C LEU A 186 12.39 13.11 2.82
N VAL A 187 13.07 12.71 1.74
CA VAL A 187 12.91 13.36 0.43
C VAL A 187 11.49 13.19 -0.09
N LEU A 188 10.92 11.99 0.06
CA LEU A 188 9.54 11.72 -0.35
C LEU A 188 8.50 12.48 0.49
N LYS A 189 8.78 12.79 1.77
CA LYS A 189 7.91 13.66 2.58
C LYS A 189 7.84 15.10 2.07
N SER A 190 8.83 15.52 1.28
CA SER A 190 8.95 16.89 0.73
C SER A 190 9.02 16.86 -0.80
N PRO A 191 7.94 16.45 -1.50
CA PRO A 191 7.96 16.19 -2.94
C PRO A 191 8.33 17.39 -3.80
N ASP A 192 8.05 18.61 -3.34
CA ASP A 192 8.38 19.86 -4.06
C ASP A 192 9.89 20.04 -4.25
N THR A 193 10.71 19.34 -3.46
CA THR A 193 12.16 19.31 -3.60
C THR A 193 12.63 18.40 -4.74
N ILE A 194 11.79 17.46 -5.17
CA ILE A 194 12.12 16.47 -6.20
C ILE A 194 11.88 17.08 -7.57
N LYS A 195 12.94 17.62 -8.17
CA LYS A 195 12.92 18.01 -9.58
C LYS A 195 12.91 16.78 -10.48
N GLY A 196 11.89 16.61 -11.32
CA GLY A 196 11.80 15.56 -12.34
C GLY A 196 10.53 14.72 -12.24
N PRO A 197 10.34 13.73 -13.13
CA PRO A 197 9.21 12.83 -13.05
C PRO A 197 9.30 11.96 -11.80
N VAL A 198 8.20 11.90 -11.03
CA VAL A 198 8.05 11.03 -9.87
C VAL A 198 6.78 10.21 -10.04
N THR A 199 6.86 8.90 -9.77
CA THR A 199 5.68 8.05 -9.67
C THR A 199 5.83 7.11 -8.49
N SER A 200 4.78 6.94 -7.71
CA SER A 200 4.78 6.06 -6.55
C SER A 200 3.64 5.05 -6.67
N ASN A 201 3.91 3.80 -6.30
CA ASN A 201 2.92 2.74 -6.25
C ASN A 201 3.03 2.04 -4.90
N ILE A 202 1.89 1.76 -4.27
CA ILE A 202 1.83 1.08 -2.97
C ILE A 202 1.65 -0.42 -3.20
N PHE A 203 2.34 -1.24 -2.42
CA PHE A 203 2.15 -2.69 -2.40
C PHE A 203 1.83 -3.13 -0.97
N GLU A 204 0.70 -3.82 -0.84
CA GLU A 204 0.23 -4.44 0.40
C GLU A 204 0.48 -5.94 0.33
N ALA A 205 1.25 -6.47 1.27
CA ALA A 205 1.52 -7.89 1.41
C ALA A 205 0.43 -8.52 2.28
N LYS A 206 -0.31 -9.48 1.72
CA LYS A 206 -1.36 -10.21 2.44
C LYS A 206 -1.21 -11.68 2.20
N ARG A 207 -1.07 -12.44 3.29
CA ARG A 207 -0.88 -13.89 3.26
C ARG A 207 -2.08 -14.59 2.62
N ASP A 208 -3.27 -14.22 3.06
CA ASP A 208 -4.54 -14.84 2.67
C ASP A 208 -5.54 -13.76 2.24
N ASN A 209 -6.50 -14.15 1.39
CA ASN A 209 -7.63 -13.31 0.97
C ASN A 209 -7.23 -11.89 0.54
N VAL A 210 -6.39 -11.81 -0.51
CA VAL A 210 -5.92 -10.54 -1.10
C VAL A 210 -7.07 -9.58 -1.47
N GLN A 211 -8.28 -10.09 -1.75
CA GLN A 211 -9.46 -9.26 -2.04
C GLN A 211 -9.96 -8.50 -0.80
N ALA A 212 -9.97 -9.13 0.38
CA ALA A 212 -10.45 -8.50 1.60
C ALA A 212 -9.60 -7.30 2.04
N ALA A 213 -8.37 -7.20 1.55
CA ALA A 213 -7.46 -6.09 1.84
C ALA A 213 -7.58 -4.90 0.88
N ILE A 214 -8.44 -4.97 -0.15
CA ILE A 214 -8.69 -3.84 -1.07
C ILE A 214 -9.03 -2.55 -0.32
N PRO A 215 -9.92 -2.54 0.69
CA PRO A 215 -10.20 -1.34 1.45
C PRO A 215 -8.97 -0.69 2.08
N GLN A 216 -8.11 -1.50 2.71
CA GLN A 216 -6.91 -1.03 3.38
C GLN A 216 -5.94 -0.39 2.38
N ALA A 217 -5.66 -1.10 1.28
CA ALA A 217 -4.74 -0.65 0.25
C ALA A 217 -5.22 0.62 -0.46
N VAL A 218 -6.54 0.74 -0.67
CA VAL A 218 -7.14 1.95 -1.23
C VAL A 218 -7.01 3.12 -0.28
N MET A 219 -7.28 2.94 1.00
CA MET A 219 -7.20 4.04 1.96
C MET A 219 -5.75 4.50 2.14
N ALA A 220 -4.80 3.57 2.13
CA ALA A 220 -3.38 3.88 2.06
C ALA A 220 -3.04 4.68 0.79
N ALA A 221 -3.57 4.29 -0.37
CA ALA A 221 -3.40 5.01 -1.62
C ALA A 221 -4.21 6.32 -1.70
N ALA A 222 -5.19 6.54 -0.85
CA ALA A 222 -5.94 7.78 -0.82
C ALA A 222 -5.23 8.87 0.00
N HIS A 223 -4.16 8.51 0.74
CA HIS A 223 -3.21 9.47 1.27
C HIS A 223 -2.63 10.31 0.12
N LYS A 224 -2.64 11.64 0.29
CA LYS A 224 -2.17 12.61 -0.69
C LYS A 224 -0.67 12.45 -0.98
N GLN A 225 -0.32 11.48 -1.81
CA GLN A 225 1.00 11.43 -2.43
C GLN A 225 1.03 12.47 -3.56
N HIS A 226 1.65 13.62 -3.25
CA HIS A 226 2.33 14.47 -4.23
C HIS A 226 1.46 15.13 -5.30
N GLY A 227 0.21 15.49 -4.97
CA GLY A 227 -0.70 16.12 -5.95
C GLY A 227 -1.05 15.22 -7.14
N MET A 228 -0.79 13.92 -7.04
CA MET A 228 -1.17 12.96 -8.07
C MET A 228 -2.68 12.76 -8.05
N GLN A 229 -3.32 12.96 -9.20
CA GLN A 229 -4.77 12.72 -9.35
C GLN A 229 -5.12 11.23 -9.30
N VAL A 230 -4.17 10.37 -9.68
CA VAL A 230 -4.36 8.92 -9.74
C VAL A 230 -3.20 8.25 -9.04
N LEU A 231 -3.54 7.46 -8.03
CA LEU A 231 -2.62 6.62 -7.27
C LEU A 231 -2.86 5.18 -7.66
N ARG A 232 -1.80 4.38 -7.63
CA ARG A 232 -1.81 3.00 -8.11
C ARG A 232 -1.16 2.11 -7.09
N GLY A 233 -1.53 0.86 -7.10
CA GLY A 233 -0.92 -0.10 -6.22
C GLY A 233 -1.29 -1.53 -6.55
N CYS A 234 -0.86 -2.40 -5.65
CA CYS A 234 -1.13 -3.82 -5.73
C CYS A 234 -1.32 -4.40 -4.33
N ILE A 235 -2.17 -5.42 -4.26
CA ILE A 235 -2.30 -6.29 -3.08
C ILE A 235 -1.86 -7.67 -3.51
N THR A 236 -0.97 -8.29 -2.74
CA THR A 236 -0.31 -9.51 -3.17
C THR A 236 0.07 -10.44 -2.03
N SER A 237 -0.02 -11.75 -2.28
CA SER A 237 0.56 -12.80 -1.44
C SER A 237 1.91 -13.30 -1.97
N GLY A 238 2.43 -12.67 -3.03
CA GLY A 238 3.53 -13.18 -3.84
C GLY A 238 3.06 -14.16 -4.92
N GLU A 239 2.04 -14.96 -4.63
CA GLU A 239 1.42 -15.90 -5.59
C GLU A 239 0.18 -15.33 -6.28
N GLN A 240 -0.59 -14.51 -5.57
CA GLN A 240 -1.80 -13.88 -6.04
C GLN A 240 -1.61 -12.37 -6.08
N TRP A 241 -2.05 -11.71 -7.14
CA TRP A 241 -1.84 -10.29 -7.36
C TRP A 241 -3.14 -9.63 -7.81
N ILE A 242 -3.54 -8.55 -7.14
CA ILE A 242 -4.64 -7.68 -7.55
C ILE A 242 -4.08 -6.28 -7.71
N PHE A 243 -4.20 -5.72 -8.91
CA PHE A 243 -3.76 -4.36 -9.19
C PHE A 243 -4.92 -3.41 -9.01
N PHE A 244 -4.66 -2.21 -8.51
CA PHE A 244 -5.68 -1.19 -8.37
C PHE A 244 -5.18 0.19 -8.75
N ALA A 245 -6.14 1.05 -9.08
CA ALA A 245 -5.96 2.48 -9.27
C ALA A 245 -7.03 3.21 -8.45
N PHE A 246 -6.61 4.22 -7.70
CA PHE A 246 -7.47 5.12 -6.94
C PHE A 246 -7.39 6.51 -7.55
N ARG A 247 -8.53 7.10 -7.87
CA ARG A 247 -8.63 8.50 -8.32
C ARG A 247 -9.41 9.29 -7.29
N MET A 248 -8.79 10.30 -6.70
CA MET A 248 -9.48 11.20 -5.78
C MET A 248 -10.43 12.13 -6.56
N THR A 249 -11.59 12.41 -5.97
CA THR A 249 -12.57 13.38 -6.49
C THR A 249 -12.51 14.67 -5.70
N GLU A 250 -12.96 15.78 -6.30
CA GLU A 250 -12.94 17.10 -5.66
C GLU A 250 -13.77 17.17 -4.36
N GLY A 251 -14.74 16.26 -4.17
CA GLY A 251 -15.56 16.15 -2.96
C GLY A 251 -14.98 15.31 -1.82
N GLY A 252 -13.71 14.89 -1.91
CA GLY A 252 -13.01 14.15 -0.86
C GLY A 252 -13.27 12.63 -0.82
N GLY A 253 -14.16 12.12 -1.67
CA GLY A 253 -14.26 10.69 -1.99
C GLY A 253 -13.38 10.32 -3.18
N GLY A 254 -13.58 9.13 -3.76
CA GLY A 254 -12.75 8.64 -4.85
C GLY A 254 -13.37 7.51 -5.66
N PHE A 255 -12.74 7.23 -6.79
CA PHE A 255 -13.07 6.08 -7.63
C PHE A 255 -11.94 5.06 -7.57
N ILE A 256 -12.29 3.85 -7.19
CA ILE A 256 -11.39 2.71 -7.11
C ILE A 256 -11.67 1.83 -8.32
N SER A 257 -10.62 1.52 -9.06
CA SER A 257 -10.64 0.48 -10.08
C SER A 257 -9.68 -0.62 -9.67
N TYR A 258 -10.10 -1.88 -9.64
CA TYR A 258 -9.20 -3.01 -9.38
C TYR A 258 -9.37 -4.12 -10.41
N SER A 259 -8.27 -4.82 -10.70
CA SER A 259 -8.23 -5.88 -11.68
C SER A 259 -8.85 -7.16 -11.16
N ASP A 260 -9.07 -8.12 -12.05
CA ASP A 260 -9.18 -9.52 -11.64
C ASP A 260 -7.90 -9.97 -10.91
N GLN A 261 -8.03 -11.08 -10.17
CA GLN A 261 -6.90 -11.70 -9.50
C GLN A 261 -6.02 -12.43 -10.52
N TYR A 262 -4.74 -12.07 -10.55
CA TYR A 262 -3.72 -12.80 -11.29
C TYR A 262 -3.05 -13.82 -10.37
N ASN A 263 -2.79 -15.03 -10.89
CA ASN A 263 -1.99 -16.03 -10.19
C ASN A 263 -0.66 -16.16 -10.92
N VAL A 264 0.47 -16.09 -10.21
CA VAL A 264 1.80 -16.17 -10.83
C VAL A 264 1.95 -17.46 -11.65
N GLY A 265 1.38 -18.56 -11.16
CA GLY A 265 1.56 -19.87 -11.78
C GLY A 265 3.00 -20.37 -11.63
N THR A 266 3.32 -21.51 -12.24
CA THR A 266 4.62 -22.16 -12.06
C THR A 266 5.78 -21.35 -12.66
N GLN A 267 5.56 -20.68 -13.79
CA GLN A 267 6.60 -19.94 -14.52
C GLN A 267 6.27 -18.47 -14.78
N PHE A 268 5.51 -17.83 -13.89
CA PHE A 268 5.00 -16.46 -14.09
C PHE A 268 4.03 -16.30 -15.28
N GLU A 269 3.43 -17.38 -15.75
CA GLU A 269 2.54 -17.34 -16.92
C GLU A 269 1.23 -16.56 -16.67
N GLY A 270 0.87 -16.26 -15.42
CA GLY A 270 -0.34 -15.51 -15.14
C GLY A 270 -0.11 -14.04 -14.79
N LEU A 271 1.14 -13.56 -14.75
CA LEU A 271 1.40 -12.13 -14.61
C LEU A 271 1.61 -11.47 -15.98
N PRO A 272 0.98 -10.31 -16.27
CA PRO A 272 1.19 -9.54 -17.51
C PRO A 272 2.61 -8.99 -17.70
N VAL A 273 3.54 -9.35 -16.81
CA VAL A 273 4.93 -8.89 -16.77
C VAL A 273 5.85 -9.89 -17.47
N THR A 274 5.33 -11.06 -17.87
CA THR A 274 6.17 -12.26 -18.08
C THR A 274 5.63 -13.24 -19.12
N THR A 275 4.46 -13.00 -19.71
CA THR A 275 3.92 -13.90 -20.73
C THR A 275 4.49 -13.62 -22.12
N HIS A 276 5.18 -14.61 -22.70
CA HIS A 276 5.23 -14.72 -24.16
C HIS A 276 3.78 -14.80 -24.69
N PRO A 277 3.49 -14.27 -25.89
CA PRO A 277 2.14 -14.28 -26.43
C PRO A 277 1.72 -15.73 -26.68
N ARG A 278 0.94 -16.31 -25.77
CA ARG A 278 0.16 -17.50 -26.11
C ARG A 278 -0.95 -17.04 -27.04
N SER A 279 -1.08 -17.80 -28.12
CA SER A 279 -2.06 -17.68 -29.19
C SER A 279 -3.46 -17.35 -28.64
N PRO A 280 -4.28 -16.59 -29.38
CA PRO A 280 -5.63 -16.26 -28.93
C PRO A 280 -6.41 -17.53 -28.58
N PRO A 281 -7.33 -17.46 -27.59
CA PRO A 281 -8.15 -18.59 -27.22
C PRO A 281 -8.86 -19.10 -28.47
N ARG A 282 -8.67 -20.39 -28.78
CA ARG A 282 -9.52 -21.07 -29.74
C ARG A 282 -10.93 -21.02 -29.15
N LEU A 283 -11.78 -20.19 -29.75
CA LEU A 283 -13.22 -20.29 -29.60
C LEU A 283 -13.59 -21.72 -30.04
N GLY A 284 -13.85 -22.58 -29.06
CA GLY A 284 -14.53 -23.84 -29.30
C GLY A 284 -15.96 -23.52 -29.72
N LEU A 285 -16.34 -24.04 -30.88
CA LEU A 285 -17.72 -24.21 -31.32
C LEU A 285 -18.48 -25.14 -30.37
#